data_AF-A0A2S6X803-F1
#
_entry.id   AF-A0A2S6X803-F1
#
_cell.length_a   1.000
_cell.length_b   1.000
_cell.length_c   1.000
_cell.angle_alpha   90.00
_cell.angle_beta   90.00
_cell.angle_gamma   90.00
#
_symmetry.space_group_name_H-M   'P 1'
#
loop_
_entity.id
_entity.type
_entity.pdbx_description
1 polymer ?
#
loop_
_entity_poly.entity_id
_entity_poly.type
_entity_poly.pdbx_seq_one_letter_code
_entity_poly.pdbx_strand_id
1 'polypeptide(L)' 'MTLEEHARAVEGAIQAAAADGFYLDNGQGNGVRTLELNHVDDRGDPLKWETLSLPYNPMD' A
#
# COMPACT_ATOMS: atom_id res chain seq x y z
N MET A 1 -1.26 -15.98 -11.09
CA MET A 1 -1.25 -14.94 -10.07
C MET A 1 -2.69 -14.65 -9.69
N THR A 2 -3.08 -15.05 -8.50
CA THR A 2 -4.37 -14.70 -7.89
C THR A 2 -4.35 -13.26 -7.38
N LEU A 3 -5.51 -12.70 -7.04
CA LEU A 3 -5.59 -11.39 -6.40
C LEU A 3 -4.81 -11.35 -5.06
N GLU A 4 -4.84 -12.44 -4.30
CA GLU A 4 -4.08 -12.58 -3.05
C GLU A 4 -2.55 -12.59 -3.31
N GLU A 5 -2.10 -13.29 -4.35
CA GLU A 5 -0.68 -13.28 -4.76
C GLU A 5 -0.24 -11.89 -5.24
N HIS A 6 -1.13 -11.16 -5.91
CA HIS A 6 -0.87 -9.79 -6.36
C HIS A 6 -0.78 -8.82 -5.18
N ALA A 7 -1.70 -8.91 -4.22
CA ALA A 7 -1.69 -8.08 -3.02
C ALA A 7 -0.39 -8.29 -2.21
N ARG A 8 0.04 -9.55 -2.02
CA ARG A 8 1.31 -9.86 -1.36
C ARG A 8 2.53 -9.33 -2.12
N ALA A 9 2.49 -9.36 -3.45
CA ALA A 9 3.56 -8.79 -4.27
C ALA A 9 3.65 -7.26 -4.09
N VAL A 10 2.51 -6.58 -4.01
CA VAL A 10 2.45 -5.13 -3.73
C VAL A 10 2.97 -4.82 -2.33
N GLU A 11 2.55 -5.56 -1.31
CA GLU A 11 3.09 -5.41 0.05
C GLU A 11 4.61 -5.59 0.10
N GLY A 12 5.12 -6.64 -0.55
CA GLY A 12 6.56 -6.90 -0.65
C GLY A 12 7.31 -5.78 -1.36
N ALA A 13 6.76 -5.24 -2.45
CA ALA A 13 7.35 -4.12 -3.17
C ALA A 13 7.42 -2.85 -2.31
N ILE A 14 6.37 -2.55 -1.54
CA ILE A 14 6.33 -1.40 -0.61
C ILE A 14 7.39 -1.56 0.48
N GLN A 15 7.53 -2.76 1.05
CA GLN A 15 8.54 -3.03 2.08
C GLN A 15 9.97 -2.93 1.53
N ALA A 16 10.21 -3.45 0.31
CA ALA A 16 11.49 -3.36 -0.35
C ALA A 16 11.88 -1.91 -0.66
N ALA A 17 10.94 -1.11 -1.20
CA ALA A 17 11.16 0.31 -1.46
C ALA A 17 11.53 1.08 -0.18
N ALA A 18 10.86 0.80 0.93
CA ALA A 18 11.18 1.41 2.22
C ALA A 18 12.57 1.00 2.74
N ALA A 19 13.00 -0.24 2.51
CA ALA A 19 14.35 -0.69 2.86
C ALA A 19 15.43 0.04 2.04
N ASP A 20 15.12 0.44 0.81
CA ASP A 20 15.97 1.25 -0.06
C ASP A 20 15.88 2.76 0.24
N GLY A 21 15.07 3.17 1.24
CA GLY A 21 14.91 4.57 1.66
C GLY A 21 13.86 5.35 0.86
N PHE A 22 13.04 4.68 0.07
CA PHE A 22 11.91 5.28 -0.64
C PHE A 22 10.61 5.07 0.15
N TYR A 23 9.94 6.16 0.51
CA TYR A 23 8.70 6.15 1.28
C TYR A 23 7.55 6.72 0.45
N LEU A 24 6.34 6.26 0.73
CA LEU A 24 5.13 6.83 0.15
C LEU A 24 4.84 8.19 0.79
N ASP A 25 4.45 9.17 -0.04
CA ASP A 25 3.97 10.48 0.38
C ASP A 25 2.59 10.79 -0.21
N ASN A 26 1.90 11.80 0.34
CA ASN A 26 0.56 12.19 -0.08
C ASN A 26 0.51 13.16 -1.29
N GLY A 27 1.58 13.24 -2.08
CA GLY A 27 1.78 14.20 -3.17
C GLY A 27 2.23 15.58 -2.73
N GLN A 28 2.29 15.84 -1.42
CA GLN A 28 2.75 17.11 -0.84
C GLN A 28 4.09 16.96 -0.10
N GLY A 29 4.74 15.79 -0.21
CA GLY A 29 5.97 15.47 0.51
C GLY A 29 5.76 15.06 1.97
N ASN A 30 4.52 14.93 2.44
CA ASN A 30 4.24 14.39 3.78
C ASN A 30 4.11 12.87 3.70
N GLY A 31 4.84 12.17 4.56
CA GLY A 31 4.82 10.72 4.61
C GLY A 31 3.42 10.18 4.93
N VAL A 32 3.02 9.11 4.24
CA VAL A 32 1.79 8.38 4.60
C VAL A 32 2.13 7.16 5.43
N ARG A 33 1.38 6.97 6.52
CA ARG A 33 1.57 5.86 7.47
C ARG A 33 0.56 4.71 7.27
N THR A 34 -0.51 4.98 6.53
CA THR A 34 -1.58 4.02 6.26
C THR A 34 -2.06 4.16 4.84
N LEU A 35 -2.35 3.03 4.20
CA LEU A 35 -2.98 2.95 2.89
C LEU A 35 -4.30 2.22 3.02
N GLU A 36 -5.39 2.80 2.53
CA GLU A 36 -6.68 2.11 2.43
C GLU A 36 -6.75 1.39 1.09
N LEU A 37 -6.98 0.07 1.15
CA LEU A 37 -7.12 -0.80 0.01
C LEU A 37 -8.58 -1.28 -0.05
N ASN A 38 -9.15 -1.24 -1.25
CA ASN A 38 -10.46 -1.83 -1.51
C ASN A 38 -10.31 -3.13 -2.29
N HIS A 39 -11.00 -4.17 -1.82
CA HIS A 39 -11.25 -5.38 -2.58
C HIS A 39 -12.38 -5.08 -3.56
N VAL A 40 -12.16 -5.33 -4.84
CA VAL A 40 -13.18 -5.13 -5.89
C VAL A 40 -13.68 -6.45 -6.41
N ASP A 41 -14.95 -6.49 -6.85
CA ASP A 41 -15.50 -7.63 -7.59
C ASP A 41 -15.07 -7.64 -9.07
N ASP A 42 -15.56 -8.62 -9.84
CA ASP A 42 -15.27 -8.74 -11.28
C ASP A 42 -15.79 -7.56 -12.13
N ARG A 43 -16.60 -6.67 -11.55
CA ARG A 43 -17.14 -5.45 -12.17
C ARG A 43 -16.37 -4.20 -11.74
N GLY A 44 -15.46 -4.31 -10.79
CA GLY A 44 -14.71 -3.20 -10.21
C GLY A 44 -15.43 -2.53 -9.03
N ASP A 45 -16.55 -3.09 -8.56
CA ASP A 45 -17.31 -2.52 -7.44
C ASP A 45 -16.62 -2.86 -6.10
N PRO A 46 -16.43 -1.89 -5.19
CA PRO A 46 -15.76 -2.13 -3.92
C PRO A 46 -16.63 -3.00 -2.99
N LEU A 47 -16.11 -4.18 -2.64
CA LEU A 47 -16.72 -5.16 -1.74
C LEU A 47 -16.34 -4.94 -0.28
N LYS A 48 -15.07 -4.59 -0.03
CA LYS A 48 -14.52 -4.43 1.33
C LYS A 48 -13.37 -3.45 1.32
N TRP A 49 -13.23 -2.69 2.40
CA TRP A 49 -12.07 -1.84 2.66
C TRP A 49 -11.20 -2.46 3.75
N GLU A 50 -9.89 -2.36 3.61
CA GLU A 50 -8.91 -2.71 4.62
C GLU A 50 -7.80 -1.66 4.68
N THR A 51 -7.17 -1.54 5.84
CA THR A 51 -6.09 -0.59 6.04
C THR A 51 -4.77 -1.34 6.18
N LEU A 52 -3.83 -1.03 5.30
CA LEU A 52 -2.46 -1.49 5.37
C LEU A 52 -1.63 -0.47 6.18
N SER A 53 -0.91 -0.93 7.19
CA SER A 53 0.12 -0.11 7.85
C SER A 53 1.37 -0.04 6.98
N LEU A 54 1.81 1.18 6.68
CA LEU A 54 3.02 1.42 5.89
C LEU A 54 4.26 1.52 6.80
N PRO A 55 5.45 1.21 6.29
CA PRO A 55 6.71 1.44 7.01
C PRO A 55 6.84 2.90 7.47
N TYR A 56 7.42 3.11 8.66
CA TYR A 56 7.64 4.45 9.20
C TYR A 56 8.58 5.25 8.29
N ASN A 57 8.10 6.42 7.84
CA ASN A 57 8.93 7.41 7.16
C ASN A 57 9.64 8.29 8.21
N PRO A 58 10.98 8.25 8.32
CA PRO A 58 11.73 9.03 9.30
C PRO A 58 11.76 10.55 9.01
N MET A 59 11.19 10.99 7.90
CA MET A 59 11.08 12.41 7.51
C MET A 59 9.75 13.07 7.95
N ASP A 60 8.87 12.31 8.60
CA ASP A 60 7.55 12.75 9.11
C ASP A 60 7.61 13.21 10.57
#